data_AF-A0A521KDV6-F1
#
_entry.id   AF-A0A521KDV6-F1
#
_cell.length_a   1.000
_cell.length_b   1.000
_cell.length_c   1.000
_cell.angle_alpha   90.00
_cell.angle_beta   90.00
_cell.angle_gamma   90.00
#
_symmetry.space_group_name_H-M   'P 1'
#
loop_
_entity.id
_entity.type
_entity.pdbx_description
1 polymer ?
#
loop_
_entity_poly.entity_id
_entity_poly.type
_entity_poly.pdbx_seq_one_letter_code
_entity_poly.pdbx_strand_id
1 'polypeptide(L)'
;MRRTKPAARRVRDSCTTCSSSRSASPSCARAASTRCPTRIRSGTRKRAEDAGMSATAGELGRIAAVCTGPGGIPKRPIERAELGALGLAGDAHRYKGHGGPNRAVCILFEQDYAELERDGVKTSGPGTFGENLLIAGVDRDRLRPGDRLHIGEREAGVVIEIHDVREPCKTLRPLDARFPNLMLGRSGFVCRVIRAGVLERGQPVLVVPARARDS
;
A
#
# COMPACT_ATOMS: atom_id res chain seq x y z
N MET A 1 48.21 19.84 -54.75
CA MET A 1 48.40 18.44 -54.28
C MET A 1 47.17 17.62 -54.71
N ARG A 2 47.34 16.43 -55.30
CA ARG A 2 47.00 15.09 -54.72
C ARG A 2 45.61 15.06 -54.03
N ARG A 3 44.58 14.40 -54.60
CA ARG A 3 44.24 12.95 -54.51
C ARG A 3 43.93 12.49 -53.06
N THR A 4 42.86 11.77 -52.69
CA THR A 4 41.59 11.31 -53.34
C THR A 4 40.63 10.72 -52.26
N LYS A 5 39.33 10.51 -52.56
CA LYS A 5 38.32 9.67 -51.84
C LYS A 5 38.72 8.16 -51.79
N PRO A 6 38.06 7.21 -51.07
CA PRO A 6 36.63 7.12 -50.62
C PRO A 6 36.41 6.70 -49.14
N ALA A 7 35.23 6.55 -48.52
CA ALA A 7 33.79 6.51 -48.88
C ALA A 7 33.10 5.13 -49.13
N ALA A 8 32.34 4.62 -48.14
CA ALA A 8 31.33 3.53 -48.23
C ALA A 8 30.53 3.44 -46.90
N ARG A 9 29.27 2.99 -46.80
CA ARG A 9 28.11 2.88 -47.74
C ARG A 9 26.81 2.76 -46.91
N ARG A 10 25.65 3.21 -47.42
CA ARG A 10 24.31 3.04 -46.80
C ARG A 10 23.64 1.70 -47.16
N VAL A 11 22.56 1.37 -46.43
CA VAL A 11 21.36 0.49 -46.67
C VAL A 11 21.07 -0.16 -45.30
N ARG A 12 20.00 0.13 -44.53
CA ARG A 12 18.64 0.69 -44.72
C ARG A 12 17.61 -0.35 -45.22
N ASP A 13 16.49 -0.47 -44.49
CA ASP A 13 15.23 -1.17 -44.83
C ASP A 13 15.31 -2.73 -44.90
N SER A 14 14.27 -3.53 -44.59
CA SER A 14 12.92 -3.25 -44.04
C SER A 14 12.29 -4.47 -43.30
N CYS A 15 11.22 -4.16 -42.55
CA CYS A 15 10.08 -5.00 -42.14
C CYS A 15 9.71 -6.22 -43.03
N THR A 16 9.16 -7.30 -42.44
CA THR A 16 7.80 -7.85 -42.75
C THR A 16 7.42 -9.02 -41.82
N THR A 17 6.13 -9.11 -41.44
CA THR A 17 5.51 -10.18 -40.64
C THR A 17 4.72 -11.20 -41.47
N CYS A 18 4.91 -12.50 -41.23
CA CYS A 18 3.95 -13.62 -41.43
C CYS A 18 4.49 -14.81 -40.61
N SER A 19 3.78 -15.59 -39.78
CA SER A 19 2.44 -16.22 -39.83
C SER A 19 2.29 -17.36 -40.87
N SER A 20 1.49 -18.38 -40.52
CA SER A 20 1.44 -19.77 -41.07
C SER A 20 2.76 -20.57 -40.93
N SER A 21 2.87 -21.78 -40.34
CA SER A 21 1.99 -22.94 -40.05
C SER A 21 2.04 -24.08 -41.08
N ARG A 22 2.02 -25.33 -40.57
CA ARG A 22 2.12 -26.64 -41.29
C ARG A 22 3.51 -26.95 -41.89
N SER A 23 3.95 -28.19 -42.10
CA SER A 23 3.72 -29.46 -41.35
C SER A 23 4.66 -30.58 -41.87
N ALA A 24 5.24 -31.37 -40.96
CA ALA A 24 5.71 -32.76 -41.14
C ALA A 24 6.70 -33.14 -42.29
N SER A 25 7.95 -33.46 -41.88
CA SER A 25 8.64 -34.77 -42.11
C SER A 25 8.90 -35.26 -43.57
N PRO A 26 9.55 -36.43 -43.82
CA PRO A 26 10.38 -37.30 -42.95
C PRO A 26 11.79 -37.63 -43.52
N SER A 27 12.70 -38.14 -42.68
CA SER A 27 13.65 -39.23 -43.01
C SER A 27 14.26 -39.80 -41.72
N CYS A 28 14.41 -41.14 -41.61
CA CYS A 28 14.72 -41.83 -40.33
C CYS A 28 15.45 -43.18 -40.49
N ALA A 29 16.00 -43.67 -39.37
CA ALA A 29 16.67 -44.98 -39.14
C ALA A 29 18.07 -45.13 -39.78
N ARG A 30 19.02 -45.92 -39.25
CA ARG A 30 19.04 -47.05 -38.27
C ARG A 30 20.22 -46.90 -37.27
N ALA A 31 20.55 -47.76 -36.29
CA ALA A 31 19.90 -48.74 -35.35
C ALA A 31 21.03 -49.71 -34.85
N ALA A 32 21.09 -50.37 -33.68
CA ALA A 32 20.32 -50.46 -32.44
C ALA A 32 21.20 -51.10 -31.31
N SER A 33 20.63 -51.43 -30.13
CA SER A 33 21.25 -52.20 -29.00
C SER A 33 22.26 -51.39 -28.14
N THR A 34 22.51 -51.64 -26.84
CA THR A 34 22.32 -52.86 -26.01
C THR A 34 21.80 -52.54 -24.58
N ARG A 35 21.59 -53.57 -23.74
CA ARG A 35 20.73 -53.57 -22.53
C ARG A 35 21.30 -52.88 -21.27
N CYS A 36 20.37 -52.41 -20.43
CA CYS A 36 20.55 -51.99 -19.04
C CYS A 36 20.66 -53.19 -18.06
N PRO A 37 21.50 -53.08 -17.00
CA PRO A 37 21.36 -53.87 -15.78
C PRO A 37 21.40 -53.02 -14.49
N THR A 38 20.26 -52.91 -13.77
CA THR A 38 20.07 -53.04 -12.30
C THR A 38 18.74 -52.39 -11.86
N ARG A 39 18.15 -52.87 -10.74
CA ARG A 39 16.75 -52.62 -10.38
C ARG A 39 16.53 -52.65 -8.86
N ILE A 40 16.53 -51.50 -8.18
CA ILE A 40 16.11 -51.41 -6.77
C ILE A 40 15.07 -50.29 -6.56
N ARG A 41 13.85 -50.75 -6.24
CA ARG A 41 12.78 -50.13 -5.43
C ARG A 41 12.73 -48.59 -5.27
N SER A 42 11.73 -48.00 -5.92
CA SER A 42 10.64 -47.23 -5.27
C SER A 42 10.99 -46.45 -3.99
N GLY A 43 11.64 -45.30 -4.14
CA GLY A 43 11.49 -44.20 -3.17
C GLY A 43 10.10 -43.57 -3.31
N THR A 44 9.43 -43.29 -2.18
CA THR A 44 8.09 -42.68 -2.18
C THR A 44 8.14 -41.24 -2.70
N ARG A 45 7.03 -40.79 -3.32
CA ARG A 45 6.82 -39.35 -3.53
C ARG A 45 6.76 -38.70 -2.15
N LYS A 46 7.79 -37.94 -1.76
CA LYS A 46 7.74 -37.17 -0.52
C LYS A 46 6.77 -36.01 -0.72
N ARG A 47 5.50 -36.23 -0.39
CA ARG A 47 4.55 -35.13 -0.17
C ARG A 47 5.15 -34.24 0.91
N ALA A 48 5.34 -32.96 0.59
CA ALA A 48 5.59 -31.94 1.60
C ALA A 48 4.22 -31.50 2.18
N GLU A 49 3.56 -32.44 2.85
CA GLU A 49 2.43 -32.16 3.73
C GLU A 49 3.00 -32.03 5.14
N ASP A 50 3.32 -30.81 5.55
CA ASP A 50 3.69 -30.51 6.93
C ASP A 50 3.43 -29.04 7.27
N ALA A 51 3.09 -28.77 8.53
CA ALA A 51 2.94 -27.45 9.16
C ALA A 51 2.14 -26.38 8.39
N GLY A 52 0.81 -26.43 8.50
CA GLY A 52 -0.07 -25.33 8.08
C GLY A 52 0.06 -24.10 8.99
N MET A 53 0.84 -23.10 8.58
CA MET A 53 0.68 -21.71 9.03
C MET A 53 -0.14 -20.94 8.01
N SER A 54 -1.41 -20.67 8.32
CA SER A 54 -2.23 -19.73 7.54
C SER A 54 -1.71 -18.32 7.78
N ALA A 55 -0.76 -17.89 6.94
CA ALA A 55 -0.33 -16.51 6.89
C ALA A 55 -1.51 -15.68 6.38
N THR A 56 -2.22 -15.01 7.29
CA THR A 56 -3.26 -14.06 6.95
C THR A 56 -2.66 -12.98 6.05
N ALA A 57 -3.05 -13.01 4.78
CA ALA A 57 -2.55 -12.11 3.75
C ALA A 57 -3.06 -10.69 4.02
N GLY A 58 -2.31 -9.98 4.84
CA GLY A 58 -2.60 -8.59 5.22
C GLY A 58 -2.55 -7.67 4.01
N GLU A 59 -3.40 -6.64 4.02
CA GLU A 59 -3.52 -5.72 2.88
C GLU A 59 -2.32 -4.76 2.83
N LEU A 60 -1.81 -4.50 1.61
CA LEU A 60 -0.54 -3.81 1.38
C LEU A 60 -0.75 -2.44 0.76
N GLY A 61 -0.30 -1.40 1.46
CA GLY A 61 -0.32 -0.02 1.02
C GLY A 61 0.95 0.74 1.35
N ARG A 62 0.86 2.08 1.38
CA ARG A 62 1.93 3.01 1.75
C ARG A 62 1.39 4.23 2.48
N ILE A 63 2.24 4.95 3.21
CA ILE A 63 2.00 6.35 3.57
C ILE A 63 2.16 7.21 2.31
N ALA A 64 1.10 7.90 1.89
CA ALA A 64 1.15 8.93 0.84
C ALA A 64 1.70 10.27 1.37
N ALA A 65 1.34 10.62 2.61
CA ALA A 65 1.84 11.79 3.32
C ALA A 65 1.74 11.64 4.86
N VAL A 66 2.69 12.21 5.58
CA VAL A 66 2.61 12.49 7.03
C VAL A 66 2.25 13.97 7.20
N CYS A 67 1.33 14.31 8.10
CA CYS A 67 0.78 15.66 8.25
C CYS A 67 0.68 16.09 9.72
N THR A 68 1.08 17.34 10.01
CA THR A 68 1.01 17.94 11.35
C THR A 68 0.60 19.41 11.32
N GLY A 69 0.17 19.95 12.46
CA GLY A 69 0.02 21.40 12.63
C GLY A 69 -0.33 21.82 14.07
N PRO A 70 -0.28 23.13 14.37
CA PRO A 70 -0.53 23.70 15.70
C PRO A 70 -2.03 23.71 16.11
N GLY A 71 -2.82 22.80 15.56
CA GLY A 71 -4.25 22.65 15.83
C GLY A 71 -5.16 23.49 14.94
N GLY A 72 -5.97 22.79 14.14
CA GLY A 72 -6.85 23.35 13.11
C GLY A 72 -6.78 22.53 11.83
N ILE A 73 -7.24 23.13 10.74
CA ILE A 73 -7.15 22.60 9.37
C ILE A 73 -6.77 23.73 8.41
N PRO A 74 -6.09 23.45 7.27
CA PRO A 74 -5.44 22.17 6.96
C PRO A 74 -4.22 21.93 7.87
N LYS A 75 -3.87 20.66 8.09
CA LYS A 75 -2.52 20.28 8.53
C LYS A 75 -1.55 20.38 7.35
N ARG A 76 -0.25 20.53 7.62
CA ARG A 76 0.78 20.64 6.58
C ARG A 76 1.44 19.28 6.35
N PRO A 77 1.65 18.84 5.10
CA PRO A 77 2.45 17.66 4.83
C PRO A 77 3.92 17.92 5.17
N ILE A 78 4.58 16.89 5.69
CA ILE A 78 5.99 16.82 6.03
C ILE A 78 6.55 15.46 5.63
N GLU A 79 7.86 15.37 5.38
CA GLU A 79 8.46 14.12 4.92
C GLU A 79 8.55 13.07 6.05
N ARG A 80 8.87 13.47 7.29
CA ARG A 80 8.89 12.57 8.46
C ARG A 80 8.51 13.23 9.78
N ALA A 81 8.03 12.44 10.75
CA ALA A 81 7.86 12.85 12.15
C ALA A 81 7.95 11.66 13.13
N GLU A 82 8.32 11.96 14.37
CA GLU A 82 8.25 11.00 15.48
C GLU A 82 6.80 10.83 15.96
N LEU A 83 6.36 9.59 16.15
CA LEU A 83 5.08 9.22 16.73
C LEU A 83 5.26 8.72 18.17
N GLY A 84 4.83 9.52 19.14
CA GLY A 84 4.72 9.13 20.54
C GLY A 84 3.31 8.64 20.91
N ALA A 85 3.14 8.12 22.13
CA ALA A 85 1.88 7.53 22.60
C ALA A 85 0.65 8.47 22.61
N LEU A 86 0.85 9.78 22.45
CA LEU A 86 -0.20 10.80 22.41
C LEU A 86 -0.37 11.46 21.03
N GLY A 87 0.47 11.13 20.05
CA GLY A 87 0.43 11.65 18.68
C GLY A 87 1.80 12.03 18.10
N LEU A 88 1.77 12.70 16.95
CA LEU A 88 2.99 13.13 16.24
C LEU A 88 3.65 14.34 16.92
N ALA A 89 4.98 14.34 16.96
CA ALA A 89 5.76 15.51 17.33
C ALA A 89 5.42 16.70 16.43
N GLY A 90 5.11 17.85 17.04
CA GLY A 90 4.70 19.07 16.33
C GLY A 90 3.21 19.14 15.93
N ASP A 91 2.41 18.11 16.19
CA ASP A 91 0.96 18.16 16.03
C ASP A 91 0.25 18.52 17.35
N ALA A 92 -0.82 19.33 17.28
CA ALA A 92 -1.56 19.76 18.45
C ALA A 92 -3.09 19.66 18.28
N HIS A 93 -3.76 19.23 19.34
CA HIS A 93 -5.20 19.03 19.36
C HIS A 93 -5.91 20.26 19.95
N ARG A 94 -6.45 21.14 19.09
CA ARG A 94 -7.06 22.43 19.47
C ARG A 94 -8.32 22.32 20.35
N TYR A 95 -8.96 21.15 20.41
CA TYR A 95 -10.22 20.92 21.10
C TYR A 95 -10.11 19.73 22.06
N LYS A 96 -10.73 19.84 23.24
CA LYS A 96 -10.83 18.71 24.19
C LYS A 96 -11.54 17.53 23.52
N GLY A 97 -11.03 16.31 23.72
CA GLY A 97 -11.56 15.07 23.12
C GLY A 97 -11.07 14.75 21.69
N HIS A 98 -10.41 15.68 20.99
CA HIS A 98 -9.86 15.41 19.66
C HIS A 98 -8.52 14.65 19.66
N GLY A 99 -7.97 14.33 20.83
CA GLY A 99 -6.71 13.60 20.98
C GLY A 99 -6.63 12.85 22.32
N GLY A 100 -5.51 12.15 22.54
CA GLY A 100 -5.26 11.29 23.70
C GLY A 100 -4.79 9.89 23.28
N PRO A 101 -4.47 8.97 24.21
CA PRO A 101 -3.84 7.68 23.87
C PRO A 101 -4.71 6.79 22.96
N ASN A 102 -6.03 6.94 23.05
CA ASN A 102 -7.00 6.26 22.20
C ASN A 102 -7.17 6.89 20.81
N ARG A 103 -6.81 8.17 20.64
CA ARG A 103 -7.03 8.97 19.43
C ARG A 103 -5.75 9.78 19.14
N ALA A 104 -4.61 9.08 19.09
CA ALA A 104 -3.29 9.68 19.01
C ALA A 104 -2.96 10.19 17.58
N VAL A 105 -3.46 9.49 16.56
CA VAL A 105 -3.41 9.95 15.16
C VAL A 105 -4.74 9.73 14.46
N CYS A 106 -5.06 10.61 13.52
CA CYS A 106 -6.12 10.41 12.54
C CYS A 106 -5.55 9.89 11.22
N ILE A 107 -6.21 8.91 10.60
CA ILE A 107 -5.87 8.41 9.26
C ILE A 107 -7.03 8.62 8.27
N LEU A 108 -6.72 9.02 7.05
CA LEU A 108 -7.61 9.01 5.88
C LEU A 108 -6.93 8.28 4.72
N PHE A 109 -7.68 7.99 3.66
CA PHE A 109 -7.23 7.20 2.51
C PHE A 109 -7.26 8.02 1.20
N GLU A 110 -6.41 7.69 0.22
CA GLU A 110 -6.49 8.26 -1.14
C GLU A 110 -7.89 8.04 -1.76
N GLN A 111 -8.59 6.97 -1.36
CA GLN A 111 -10.00 6.71 -1.65
C GLN A 111 -10.92 7.84 -1.16
N ASP A 112 -10.79 8.29 0.09
CA ASP A 112 -11.66 9.32 0.68
C ASP A 112 -11.55 10.65 -0.07
N TYR A 113 -10.30 11.02 -0.43
CA TYR A 113 -10.01 12.20 -1.25
C TYR A 113 -10.67 12.07 -2.64
N ALA A 114 -10.43 10.96 -3.34
CA ALA A 114 -10.98 10.72 -4.67
C ALA A 114 -12.52 10.60 -4.68
N GLU A 115 -13.15 10.22 -3.57
CA GLU A 115 -14.61 10.27 -3.38
C GLU A 115 -15.13 11.69 -3.17
N LEU A 116 -14.50 12.48 -2.30
CA LEU A 116 -14.91 13.85 -1.99
C LEU A 116 -14.68 14.82 -3.16
N GLU A 117 -13.59 14.64 -3.91
CA GLU A 117 -13.26 15.44 -5.09
C GLU A 117 -14.24 15.17 -6.25
N ARG A 118 -14.72 13.93 -6.40
CA ARG A 118 -15.83 13.60 -7.33
C ARG A 118 -17.14 14.29 -6.97
N ASP A 119 -17.40 14.49 -5.67
CA ASP A 119 -18.54 15.26 -5.17
C ASP A 119 -18.31 16.79 -5.21
N GLY A 120 -17.24 17.24 -5.87
CA GLY A 120 -16.91 18.65 -6.08
C GLY A 120 -16.29 19.36 -4.87
N VAL A 121 -15.87 18.62 -3.84
CA VAL A 121 -15.10 19.22 -2.73
C VAL A 121 -13.72 19.61 -3.24
N LYS A 122 -13.37 20.88 -3.09
CA LYS A 122 -12.02 21.36 -3.40
C LYS A 122 -11.08 21.00 -2.26
N THR A 123 -9.97 20.33 -2.56
CA THR A 123 -8.92 20.02 -1.59
C THR A 123 -7.69 20.89 -1.80
N SER A 124 -6.83 20.94 -0.78
CA SER A 124 -5.50 21.58 -0.83
C SER A 124 -4.36 20.55 -0.83
N GLY A 125 -4.65 19.31 -1.23
CA GLY A 125 -3.76 18.16 -1.04
C GLY A 125 -3.81 17.59 0.38
N PRO A 126 -2.83 16.75 0.78
CA PRO A 126 -2.84 16.06 2.07
C PRO A 126 -2.87 17.00 3.28
N GLY A 127 -3.55 16.58 4.33
CA GLY A 127 -3.81 17.38 5.54
C GLY A 127 -5.05 18.27 5.46
N THR A 128 -5.75 18.32 4.31
CA THR A 128 -6.96 19.14 4.10
C THR A 128 -8.05 18.84 5.13
N PHE A 129 -8.25 17.57 5.49
CA PHE A 129 -9.33 17.15 6.39
C PHE A 129 -8.90 17.04 7.87
N GLY A 130 -7.64 17.37 8.17
CA GLY A 130 -7.05 17.34 9.52
C GLY A 130 -6.43 16.00 9.92
N GLU A 131 -6.26 15.08 8.96
CA GLU A 131 -5.58 13.81 9.14
C GLU A 131 -4.10 13.97 9.48
N ASN A 132 -3.54 12.99 10.17
CA ASN A 132 -2.10 12.88 10.41
C ASN A 132 -1.41 12.00 9.37
N LEU A 133 -2.10 11.02 8.82
CA LEU A 133 -1.58 10.12 7.78
C LEU A 133 -2.61 10.02 6.66
N LEU A 134 -2.15 10.20 5.43
CA LEU A 134 -2.88 9.79 4.23
C LEU A 134 -2.32 8.44 3.77
N ILE A 135 -3.17 7.42 3.72
CA ILE A 135 -2.82 6.03 3.38
C ILE A 135 -3.27 5.71 1.95
N ALA A 136 -2.48 4.94 1.24
CA ALA A 136 -2.71 4.59 -0.16
C ALA A 136 -2.60 3.09 -0.42
N GLY A 137 -3.40 2.57 -1.34
CA GLY A 137 -3.42 1.14 -1.69
C GLY A 137 -4.16 0.23 -0.72
N VAL A 138 -4.86 0.79 0.28
CA VAL A 138 -5.71 0.06 1.23
C VAL A 138 -7.16 0.48 1.02
N ASP A 139 -8.05 -0.50 0.90
CA ASP A 139 -9.51 -0.37 0.87
C ASP A 139 -10.01 -0.03 2.29
N ARG A 140 -10.54 1.18 2.47
CA ARG A 140 -11.05 1.65 3.76
C ARG A 140 -12.26 0.83 4.22
N ASP A 141 -13.09 0.37 3.30
CA ASP A 141 -14.35 -0.33 3.58
C ASP A 141 -14.15 -1.76 4.11
N ARG A 142 -12.90 -2.27 4.09
CA ARG A 142 -12.51 -3.51 4.77
C ARG A 142 -12.10 -3.34 6.22
N LEU A 143 -11.66 -2.16 6.64
CA LEU A 143 -11.00 -1.93 7.93
C LEU A 143 -11.99 -1.78 9.10
N ARG A 144 -11.63 -2.30 10.28
CA ARG A 144 -12.47 -2.34 11.48
C ARG A 144 -11.70 -1.94 12.75
N PRO A 145 -12.39 -1.46 13.80
CA PRO A 145 -11.81 -1.30 15.13
C PRO A 145 -11.11 -2.58 15.63
N GLY A 146 -9.85 -2.43 16.05
CA GLY A 146 -8.96 -3.53 16.44
C GLY A 146 -7.94 -3.95 15.37
N ASP A 147 -8.13 -3.56 14.10
CA ASP A 147 -7.14 -3.82 13.05
C ASP A 147 -5.86 -3.00 13.28
N ARG A 148 -4.71 -3.57 12.88
CA ARG A 148 -3.39 -2.97 13.11
C ARG A 148 -2.68 -2.64 11.81
N LEU A 149 -2.24 -1.39 11.69
CA LEU A 149 -1.37 -0.95 10.61
C LEU A 149 0.07 -1.02 11.11
N HIS A 150 0.82 -1.98 10.56
CA HIS A 150 2.27 -2.09 10.72
C HIS A 150 2.93 -1.25 9.63
N ILE A 151 3.84 -0.35 10.00
CA ILE A 151 4.35 0.70 9.10
C ILE A 151 5.88 0.70 9.12
N GLY A 152 6.49 0.62 7.93
CA GLY A 152 7.93 0.42 7.77
C GLY A 152 8.33 -1.05 7.97
N GLU A 153 9.51 -1.28 8.56
CA GLU A 153 10.04 -2.62 8.84
C GLU A 153 9.19 -3.36 9.89
N ARG A 154 8.95 -4.66 9.73
CA ARG A 154 8.03 -5.41 10.61
C ARG A 154 8.51 -5.46 12.06
N GLU A 155 9.81 -5.59 12.26
CA GLU A 155 10.42 -5.83 13.56
C GLU A 155 10.61 -4.54 14.36
N ALA A 156 11.02 -3.45 13.68
CA ALA A 156 11.37 -2.16 14.31
C ALA A 156 10.40 -1.00 14.01
N GLY A 157 9.59 -1.09 12.96
CA GLY A 157 8.71 -0.01 12.48
C GLY A 157 7.51 0.29 13.39
N VAL A 158 6.75 1.32 13.06
CA VAL A 158 5.60 1.77 13.86
C VAL A 158 4.46 0.75 13.79
N VAL A 159 3.69 0.63 14.89
CA VAL A 159 2.40 -0.09 14.88
C VAL A 159 1.34 0.79 15.50
N ILE A 160 0.28 1.07 14.74
CA ILE A 160 -0.95 1.74 15.22
C ILE A 160 -2.13 0.78 15.10
N GLU A 161 -3.10 0.91 16.00
CA GLU A 161 -4.33 0.12 16.01
C GLU A 161 -5.53 1.04 15.83
N ILE A 162 -6.44 0.67 14.92
CA ILE A 162 -7.70 1.38 14.71
C ILE A 162 -8.52 1.29 15.98
N HIS A 163 -8.76 2.42 16.65
CA HIS A 163 -9.61 2.45 17.82
C HIS A 163 -11.08 2.54 17.42
N ASP A 164 -11.39 3.44 16.50
CA ASP A 164 -12.75 3.88 16.21
C ASP A 164 -12.82 4.58 14.84
N VAL A 165 -14.03 4.67 14.27
CA VAL A 165 -14.29 5.52 13.09
C VAL A 165 -14.14 6.98 13.51
N ARG A 166 -13.53 7.83 12.67
CA ARG A 166 -13.46 9.26 13.01
C ARG A 166 -14.83 9.90 12.86
N GLU A 167 -15.30 10.56 13.91
CA GLU A 167 -16.49 11.41 13.88
C GLU A 167 -16.30 12.63 12.94
N PRO A 168 -17.17 12.82 11.92
CA PRO A 168 -17.15 14.01 11.07
C PRO A 168 -17.38 15.32 11.84
N CYS A 169 -16.40 16.24 11.81
CA CYS A 169 -16.47 17.47 12.60
C CYS A 169 -17.01 18.68 11.82
N LYS A 170 -17.78 19.54 12.51
CA LYS A 170 -18.31 20.82 11.96
C LYS A 170 -17.23 21.85 11.63
N THR A 171 -15.99 21.67 12.12
CA THR A 171 -14.82 22.52 11.80
C THR A 171 -14.46 22.54 10.32
N LEU A 172 -14.93 21.56 9.55
CA LEU A 172 -14.72 21.46 8.10
C LEU A 172 -15.63 22.40 7.27
N ARG A 173 -16.63 23.04 7.88
CA ARG A 173 -17.58 23.92 7.17
C ARG A 173 -16.97 25.09 6.37
N PRO A 174 -15.83 25.69 6.75
CA PRO A 174 -15.15 26.69 5.92
C PRO A 174 -14.55 26.13 4.61
N LEU A 175 -14.37 24.81 4.51
CA LEU A 175 -13.92 24.12 3.29
C LEU A 175 -15.11 23.85 2.35
N ASP A 176 -16.21 23.33 2.90
CA ASP A 176 -17.48 23.15 2.19
C ASP A 176 -18.66 23.21 3.18
N ALA A 177 -19.68 24.00 2.85
CA ALA A 177 -20.87 24.17 3.70
C ALA A 177 -21.66 22.87 3.93
N ARG A 178 -21.51 21.88 3.05
CA ARG A 178 -22.13 20.55 3.13
C ARG A 178 -21.52 19.65 4.23
N PHE A 179 -20.42 20.06 4.87
CA PHE A 179 -19.87 19.34 6.03
C PHE A 179 -20.69 19.57 7.31
N PRO A 180 -20.81 18.57 8.21
CA PRO A 180 -20.07 17.30 8.23
C PRO A 180 -20.61 16.20 7.30
N ASN A 181 -21.83 16.35 6.77
CA ASN A 181 -22.59 15.25 6.13
C ASN A 181 -21.83 14.56 5.00
N LEU A 182 -21.02 15.28 4.21
CA LEU A 182 -20.21 14.69 3.14
C LEU A 182 -19.17 13.66 3.62
N MET A 183 -18.73 13.65 4.88
CA MET A 183 -17.77 12.63 5.36
C MET A 183 -18.42 11.43 6.04
N LEU A 184 -19.75 11.31 6.04
CA LEU A 184 -20.42 10.10 6.55
C LEU A 184 -19.98 8.88 5.72
N GLY A 185 -19.49 7.82 6.39
CA GLY A 185 -18.91 6.63 5.75
C GLY A 185 -17.43 6.77 5.33
N ARG A 186 -16.99 7.96 4.92
CA ARG A 186 -15.64 8.24 4.37
C ARG A 186 -14.87 9.30 5.17
N SER A 187 -14.91 9.15 6.50
CA SER A 187 -14.19 10.00 7.44
C SER A 187 -12.85 9.43 7.88
N GLY A 188 -12.50 8.21 7.47
CA GLY A 188 -11.32 7.51 7.98
C GLY A 188 -11.45 7.15 9.47
N PHE A 189 -10.31 6.96 10.14
CA PHE A 189 -10.26 6.41 11.50
C PHE A 189 -9.43 7.27 12.47
N VAL A 190 -9.64 7.01 13.76
CA VAL A 190 -8.74 7.43 14.85
C VAL A 190 -8.05 6.21 15.44
N CYS A 191 -6.74 6.33 15.67
CA CYS A 191 -5.89 5.20 16.08
C CYS A 191 -5.18 5.45 17.40
N ARG A 192 -4.94 4.37 18.14
CA ARG A 192 -4.00 4.31 19.27
C ARG A 192 -2.61 3.88 18.78
N VAL A 193 -1.56 4.25 19.50
CA VAL A 193 -0.20 3.76 19.23
C VAL A 193 0.04 2.48 20.02
N ILE A 194 0.46 1.40 19.34
CA ILE A 194 0.88 0.13 19.95
C ILE A 194 2.41 0.08 20.03
N ARG A 195 3.12 0.57 19.00
CA ARG A 195 4.58 0.74 19.00
C ARG A 195 4.94 2.08 18.37
N ALA A 196 5.57 2.94 19.18
CA ALA A 196 6.10 4.24 18.80
C ALA A 196 7.30 4.11 17.83
N GLY A 197 7.65 5.20 17.15
CA GLY A 197 8.76 5.23 16.19
C GLY A 197 8.68 6.41 15.22
N VAL A 198 9.49 6.40 14.16
CA VAL A 198 9.48 7.43 13.12
C VAL A 198 8.56 7.02 11.98
N LEU A 199 7.61 7.89 11.64
CA LEU A 199 6.82 7.79 10.42
C LEU A 199 7.42 8.69 9.33
N GLU A 200 7.49 8.15 8.12
CA GLU A 200 8.07 8.80 6.95
C GLU A 200 7.22 8.52 5.70
N ARG A 201 7.19 9.49 4.80
CA ARG A 201 6.46 9.41 3.53
C ARG A 201 6.98 8.25 2.67
N GLY A 202 6.07 7.52 2.04
CA GLY A 202 6.40 6.37 1.19
C GLY A 202 6.68 5.07 1.96
N GLN A 203 6.74 5.08 3.30
CA GLN A 203 6.87 3.85 4.08
C GLN A 203 5.74 2.85 3.74
N PRO A 204 6.05 1.54 3.60
CA PRO A 204 5.04 0.52 3.37
C PRO A 204 4.12 0.39 4.58
N VAL A 205 2.85 0.05 4.33
CA VAL A 205 1.82 -0.18 5.34
C VAL A 205 1.25 -1.58 5.12
N LEU A 206 1.27 -2.40 6.16
CA LEU A 206 0.63 -3.72 6.18
C LEU A 206 -0.52 -3.70 7.18
N VAL A 207 -1.73 -3.95 6.70
CA VAL A 207 -2.91 -4.17 7.54
C VAL A 207 -2.90 -5.60 8.05
N VAL A 208 -2.81 -5.77 9.37
CA VAL A 208 -3.03 -7.04 10.06
C VAL A 208 -4.42 -6.95 10.72
N PRO A 209 -5.42 -7.74 10.27
CA PRO A 209 -6.74 -7.72 10.86
C PRO A 209 -6.73 -8.05 12.36
N ALA A 210 -7.70 -7.52 13.09
CA ALA A 210 -8.02 -7.95 14.43
C ALA A 210 -8.16 -9.48 14.47
N ARG A 211 -7.56 -10.14 15.45
CA ARG A 211 -7.93 -11.53 15.73
C ARG A 211 -9.40 -11.55 16.10
N ALA A 212 -10.15 -12.51 15.54
CA ALA A 212 -11.46 -12.83 16.06
C ALA A 212 -11.33 -13.08 17.57
N ARG A 213 -12.26 -12.54 18.36
CA ARG A 213 -12.31 -12.84 19.78
C ARG A 213 -12.89 -14.24 19.92
N ASP A 214 -12.07 -15.19 20.36
CA ASP A 214 -12.55 -16.46 20.89
C ASP A 214 -13.61 -16.12 21.96
N SER A 215 -14.81 -16.70 21.81
CA SER A 215 -16.04 -16.27 22.47
C SER A 215 -16.46 -17.20 23.60
#